data_AF-A0A846CD57-F1
#
_entry.id   AF-A0A846CD57-F1
#
_cell.length_a   1.000
_cell.length_b   1.000
_cell.length_c   1.000
_cell.angle_alpha   90.00
_cell.angle_beta   90.00
_cell.angle_gamma   90.00
#
_symmetry.space_group_name_H-M   'P 1'
#
loop_
_entity.id
_entity.type
_entity.pdbx_description
1 polymer ?
#
loop_
_entity_poly.entity_id
_entity_poly.type
_entity_poly.pdbx_seq_one_letter_code
_entity_poly.pdbx_strand_id
1 'polypeptide(L)'
;MDHKKVIFIFGIGRSGSTLLDLMLGSHPQTFSLGEISKLPKFVKKGKRNLAALEESRFWIDNFDEAELKRFAAGISNHRLNKYIPLKIERFVRGLVGKDNILNPYTILFEKTKTQILVDSSKYFP
;
A
#
# COMPACT_ATOMS: atom_id res chain seq x y z
N MET A 1 -7.01 -22.78 -6.91
CA MET A 1 -6.00 -21.72 -6.65
C MET A 1 -6.71 -20.58 -5.97
N ASP A 2 -6.22 -20.12 -4.82
CA ASP A 2 -6.85 -19.00 -4.10
C ASP A 2 -6.54 -17.70 -4.84
N HIS A 3 -7.55 -17.07 -5.45
CA HIS A 3 -7.35 -15.90 -6.31
C HIS A 3 -7.30 -14.63 -5.46
N LYS A 4 -6.07 -14.19 -5.12
CA LYS A 4 -5.82 -12.89 -4.48
C LYS A 4 -6.33 -11.73 -5.34
N LYS A 5 -7.08 -10.79 -4.76
CA LYS A 5 -7.69 -9.65 -5.47
C LYS A 5 -7.46 -8.32 -4.77
N VAL A 6 -7.24 -7.27 -5.55
CA VAL A 6 -7.21 -5.89 -5.05
C VAL A 6 -8.44 -5.16 -5.58
N ILE A 7 -9.21 -4.56 -4.68
CA ILE A 7 -10.35 -3.70 -4.99
C ILE A 7 -9.90 -2.26 -4.82
N PHE A 8 -10.03 -1.46 -5.87
CA PHE A 8 -9.75 -0.03 -5.84
C PHE A 8 -11.06 0.76 -5.73
N ILE A 9 -11.17 1.59 -4.69
CA ILE A 9 -12.31 2.51 -4.53
C ILE A 9 -11.94 3.86 -5.13
N PHE A 10 -12.56 4.18 -6.26
CA PHE A 10 -12.42 5.48 -6.92
C PHE A 10 -13.64 6.36 -6.64
N GLY A 11 -13.40 7.65 -6.41
CA GLY A 11 -14.45 8.64 -6.21
C GLY A 11 -13.88 10.00 -5.84
N ILE A 12 -14.70 11.03 -5.94
CA ILE A 12 -14.36 12.36 -5.44
C ILE A 12 -14.33 12.38 -3.91
N GLY A 13 -13.63 13.36 -3.33
CA GLY A 13 -13.70 13.58 -1.89
C GLY A 13 -15.15 13.76 -1.44
N ARG A 14 -15.47 13.27 -0.23
CA ARG A 14 -16.79 13.41 0.42
C ARG A 14 -17.96 12.66 -0.25
N SER A 15 -17.70 11.68 -1.12
CA SER A 15 -18.74 10.84 -1.75
C SER A 15 -19.11 9.56 -0.96
N GLY A 16 -18.71 9.45 0.31
CA GLY A 16 -18.92 8.23 1.10
C GLY A 16 -17.93 7.09 0.84
N SER A 17 -16.85 7.31 0.07
CA SER A 17 -15.84 6.28 -0.21
C SER A 17 -15.20 5.68 1.05
N THR A 18 -15.03 6.47 2.10
CA THR A 18 -14.48 6.00 3.39
C THR A 18 -15.47 5.08 4.10
N LEU A 19 -16.78 5.36 4.01
CA LEU A 19 -17.80 4.46 4.55
C LEU A 19 -17.78 3.13 3.79
N LEU A 20 -17.71 3.17 2.45
CA LEU A 20 -17.59 1.96 1.64
C LEU A 20 -16.33 1.15 1.98
N ASP A 21 -15.18 1.81 2.16
CA ASP A 21 -13.93 1.17 2.57
C ASP A 21 -14.04 0.47 3.92
N LEU A 22 -14.66 1.11 4.91
CA LEU A 22 -14.92 0.52 6.23
C LEU A 22 -15.90 -0.66 6.18
N MET A 23 -16.97 -0.54 5.38
CA MET A 23 -17.96 -1.61 5.19
C MET A 23 -17.31 -2.84 4.56
N LEU A 24 -16.52 -2.65 3.49
CA LEU A 24 -15.80 -3.74 2.86
C LEU A 24 -14.74 -4.31 3.81
N GLY A 25 -13.94 -3.45 4.46
CA GLY A 25 -12.87 -3.83 5.38
C GLY A 25 -13.33 -4.59 6.64
N SER A 26 -14.62 -4.55 6.96
CA SER A 26 -15.22 -5.32 8.06
C SER A 26 -15.48 -6.80 7.67
N HIS A 27 -15.34 -7.17 6.39
CA HIS A 27 -15.49 -8.55 5.94
C HIS A 27 -14.23 -9.38 6.25
N PRO A 28 -14.34 -10.59 6.82
CA PRO A 28 -13.19 -11.36 7.34
C PRO A 28 -12.16 -11.77 6.28
N GLN A 29 -12.55 -11.81 5.00
CA GLN A 29 -11.63 -12.12 3.89
C GLN A 29 -10.93 -10.89 3.31
N THR A 30 -11.23 -9.70 3.82
CA THR A 30 -10.74 -8.43 3.30
C THR A 30 -9.83 -7.74 4.31
N PHE A 31 -8.95 -6.88 3.81
CA PHE A 31 -8.21 -5.94 4.63
C PHE A 31 -8.27 -4.56 3.97
N SER A 32 -8.80 -3.58 4.70
CA SER A 32 -8.79 -2.19 4.25
C SER A 32 -7.41 -1.57 4.46
N LEU A 33 -6.81 -1.09 3.38
CA LEU A 33 -5.54 -0.37 3.38
C LEU A 33 -5.72 1.13 3.63
N GLY A 34 -6.96 1.61 3.65
CA GLY A 34 -7.26 3.04 3.64
C GLY A 34 -6.65 3.74 2.41
N GLU A 35 -6.30 5.01 2.60
CA GLU A 35 -5.58 5.80 1.59
C GLU A 35 -4.07 5.52 1.64
N ILE A 36 -3.66 4.30 1.26
CA ILE A 36 -2.26 3.85 1.29
C ILE A 36 -1.30 4.74 0.48
N SER A 37 -1.80 5.46 -0.54
CA SER A 37 -1.04 6.48 -1.27
C SER A 37 -0.50 7.60 -0.38
N LYS A 38 -1.06 7.81 0.82
CA LYS A 38 -0.57 8.77 1.82
C LYS A 38 0.58 8.22 2.68
N LEU A 39 0.84 6.91 2.66
CA LEU A 39 1.90 6.27 3.44
C LEU A 39 3.27 6.94 3.25
N PRO A 40 3.74 7.25 2.02
CA PRO A 40 5.04 7.88 1.83
C PRO A 40 5.16 9.24 2.51
N LYS A 41 4.06 10.01 2.55
CA LYS A 41 4.00 11.30 3.24
C LYS A 41 4.09 11.13 4.77
N PHE A 42 3.44 10.10 5.32
CA PHE A 42 3.48 9.84 6.76
C PHE A 42 4.85 9.34 7.21
N VAL A 43 5.44 8.39 6.49
CA VAL A 43 6.78 7.86 6.78
C VAL A 43 7.84 8.97 6.72
N LYS A 44 7.77 9.88 5.73
CA LYS A 44 8.66 11.07 5.66
C LYS A 44 8.54 11.98 6.88
N LYS A 45 7.38 12.03 7.54
CA LYS A 45 7.15 12.81 8.77
C LYS A 45 7.51 12.03 10.05
N GLY A 46 8.15 10.88 9.93
CA GLY A 46 8.44 9.99 11.06
C GLY A 46 7.19 9.31 11.64
N LYS A 47 6.03 9.42 10.99
CA LYS A 47 4.81 8.72 11.42
C LYS A 47 4.83 7.29 10.88
N ARG A 48 4.59 6.34 11.77
CA ARG A 48 4.48 4.91 11.43
C ARG A 48 3.03 4.42 11.31
N ASN A 49 2.05 5.25 11.67
CA ASN A 49 0.64 4.96 11.49
C ASN A 49 0.04 5.77 10.33
N LEU A 50 -0.81 5.14 9.51
CA LEU A 50 -1.66 5.81 8.54
C LEU A 50 -2.78 6.51 9.32
N ALA A 51 -2.83 7.84 9.28
CA ALA A 51 -3.81 8.65 10.01
C ALA A 51 -5.28 8.51 9.52
N ALA A 52 -5.63 7.43 8.81
CA ALA A 52 -7.02 7.10 8.48
C ALA A 52 -7.66 6.15 9.52
N LEU A 53 -6.85 5.38 10.25
CA LEU A 53 -7.27 4.53 11.36
C LEU A 53 -6.28 4.73 12.50
N GLU A 54 -6.50 5.74 13.35
CA GLU A 54 -5.60 6.07 14.47
C GLU A 54 -5.37 4.89 15.42
N GLU A 55 -6.27 3.90 15.43
CA GLU A 55 -6.19 2.68 16.24
C GLU A 55 -5.46 1.51 15.56
N SER A 56 -5.20 1.57 14.25
CA SER A 56 -4.55 0.47 13.54
C SER A 56 -3.06 0.39 13.89
N ARG A 57 -2.69 -0.63 14.67
CA ARG A 57 -1.28 -0.95 14.96
C ARG A 57 -0.62 -1.79 13.86
N PHE A 58 -1.36 -2.17 12.81
CA PHE A 58 -0.87 -3.08 11.78
C PHE A 58 0.52 -2.71 11.24
N TRP A 59 0.71 -1.44 10.86
CA TRP A 59 1.98 -0.96 10.29
C TRP A 59 3.13 -0.95 11.29
N ILE A 60 2.85 -0.80 12.58
CA ILE A 60 3.85 -0.83 13.64
C ILE A 60 4.22 -2.28 13.95
N ASP A 61 3.21 -3.15 14.06
CA ASP A 61 3.36 -4.54 14.48
C ASP A 61 3.96 -5.42 13.37
N ASN A 62 3.75 -5.08 12.10
CA ASN A 62 4.10 -5.94 10.96
C ASN A 62 5.28 -5.42 10.11
N PHE A 63 5.73 -4.18 10.31
CA PHE A 63 6.84 -3.60 9.55
C PHE A 63 7.89 -2.98 10.46
N ASP A 64 9.14 -3.39 10.30
CA ASP A 64 10.26 -2.63 10.87
C ASP A 64 10.41 -1.27 10.16
N GLU A 65 11.18 -0.35 10.75
CA GLU A 65 11.31 1.01 10.21
C GLU A 65 11.95 1.03 8.81
N ALA A 66 12.94 0.18 8.57
CA ALA A 66 13.63 0.10 7.28
C ALA A 66 12.73 -0.53 6.20
N GLU A 67 11.96 -1.56 6.57
CA GLU A 67 10.97 -2.22 5.74
C GLU A 67 9.85 -1.25 5.37
N LEU A 68 9.31 -0.51 6.34
CA LEU A 68 8.28 0.49 6.10
C LEU A 68 8.77 1.62 5.18
N LYS A 69 10.02 2.08 5.34
CA LYS A 69 10.65 3.05 4.44
C LYS A 69 10.79 2.52 3.01
N ARG A 70 11.26 1.26 2.85
CA ARG A 70 11.37 0.61 1.53
C ARG A 70 10.01 0.43 0.87
N PHE A 71 9.02 -0.02 1.64
CA PHE A 71 7.65 -0.22 1.18
C PHE A 71 7.01 1.11 0.74
N ALA A 72 7.15 2.15 1.56
CA ALA A 72 6.69 3.49 1.25
C ALA A 72 7.36 4.08 0.00
N ALA A 73 8.64 3.77 -0.25
CA ALA A 73 9.29 4.15 -1.49
C ALA A 73 8.66 3.45 -2.71
N GLY A 74 8.29 2.17 -2.57
CA GLY A 74 7.63 1.38 -3.63
C GLY A 74 6.21 1.83 -3.97
N ILE A 75 5.44 2.26 -2.97
CA ILE A 75 4.09 2.86 -3.17
C ILE A 75 4.17 4.29 -3.73
N SER A 76 5.30 4.98 -3.58
CA SER A 76 5.40 6.37 -4.00
C SER A 76 5.31 6.51 -5.53
N ASN A 77 4.60 7.53 -6.01
CA ASN A 77 4.55 7.91 -7.43
C ASN A 77 5.90 8.41 -7.99
N HIS A 78 6.97 8.35 -7.21
CA HIS A 78 8.29 8.75 -7.67
C HIS A 78 9.00 7.59 -8.33
N ARG A 79 9.58 7.85 -9.51
CA ARG A 79 10.63 6.98 -10.05
C ARG A 79 11.70 6.82 -8.99
N LEU A 80 12.02 5.57 -8.62
CA LEU A 80 13.10 5.26 -7.68
C LEU A 80 14.44 5.79 -8.19
N ASN A 81 14.64 5.80 -9.51
CA ASN A 81 15.75 6.48 -10.15
C ASN A 81 15.28 7.38 -11.31
N LYS A 82 15.68 8.66 -11.30
CA LYS A 82 15.32 9.65 -12.32
C LYS A 82 15.88 9.30 -13.70
N TYR A 83 17.06 8.68 -13.75
CA TYR A 83 17.86 8.49 -14.96
C TYR A 83 17.77 7.07 -15.55
N ILE A 84 17.28 6.10 -14.78
CA ILE A 84 17.11 4.72 -15.26
C ILE A 84 15.67 4.51 -15.71
N PRO A 85 15.42 4.10 -16.96
CA PRO A 85 14.10 3.70 -17.42
C PRO A 85 13.51 2.60 -16.53
N LEU A 86 12.24 2.74 -16.15
CA LEU A 86 11.55 1.81 -15.25
C LEU A 86 11.63 0.34 -15.72
N LYS A 87 11.61 0.10 -17.04
CA LYS A 87 11.76 -1.26 -17.60
C LYS A 87 13.12 -1.89 -17.27
N ILE A 88 14.20 -1.13 -17.39
CA ILE A 88 15.56 -1.58 -17.09
C ILE A 88 15.71 -1.81 -15.59
N GLU A 89 15.18 -0.87 -14.79
CA GLU A 89 15.18 -1.02 -13.33
C GLU A 89 14.43 -2.28 -12.87
N ARG A 90 13.23 -2.53 -13.43
CA ARG A 90 12.45 -3.75 -13.16
C ARG A 90 13.22 -5.01 -13.56
N PHE A 91 13.84 -5.02 -14.73
CA PHE A 91 14.61 -6.16 -15.21
C PHE A 91 15.79 -6.50 -14.29
N VAL A 92 16.61 -5.49 -13.94
CA VAL A 92 17.76 -5.68 -13.05
C VAL A 92 17.32 -6.11 -11.65
N ARG A 93 16.25 -5.53 -11.10
CA ARG A 93 15.74 -5.89 -9.77
C ARG A 93 15.11 -7.28 -9.73
N GLY A 94 14.44 -7.70 -10.81
CA GLY A 94 13.95 -9.06 -11.00
C GLY A 94 15.08 -10.08 -10.97
N LEU A 95 16.23 -9.78 -11.59
CA LEU A 95 17.41 -10.64 -11.54
C LEU A 95 18.08 -10.69 -10.14
N VAL A 96 18.03 -9.59 -9.39
CA VAL A 96 18.66 -9.48 -8.06
C VAL A 96 17.72 -9.96 -6.93
N GLY A 97 16.48 -10.36 -7.24
CA GLY A 97 15.49 -10.83 -6.26
C GLY A 97 15.02 -9.74 -5.28
N LYS A 98 15.33 -8.46 -5.54
CA LYS A 98 14.91 -7.30 -4.71
C LYS A 98 13.69 -6.62 -5.33
N ASP A 99 12.65 -7.40 -5.59
CA ASP A 99 11.44 -6.96 -6.31
C ASP A 99 10.32 -6.46 -5.38
N ASN A 100 10.57 -6.49 -4.07
CA ASN A 100 9.64 -6.05 -3.02
C ASN A 100 9.17 -4.60 -3.18
N ILE A 101 10.00 -3.75 -3.79
CA ILE A 101 9.66 -2.35 -4.05
C ILE A 101 8.64 -2.23 -5.20
N LEU A 102 8.62 -3.19 -6.13
CA LEU A 102 7.83 -3.14 -7.36
C LEU A 102 6.50 -3.90 -7.24
N ASN A 103 6.35 -4.73 -6.20
CA ASN A 103 5.16 -5.55 -5.97
C ASN A 103 4.55 -5.29 -4.57
N PRO A 104 4.15 -4.06 -4.24
CA PRO A 104 3.71 -3.71 -2.89
C PRO A 104 2.49 -4.50 -2.42
N TYR A 105 1.52 -4.79 -3.28
CA TYR A 105 0.34 -5.58 -2.90
C TYR A 105 0.68 -7.03 -2.55
N THR A 106 1.72 -7.61 -3.16
CA THR A 106 2.17 -8.98 -2.83
C THR A 106 2.62 -9.06 -1.37
N ILE A 107 3.42 -8.09 -0.92
CA ILE A 107 3.88 -8.00 0.48
C ILE A 107 2.69 -7.84 1.42
N LEU A 108 1.71 -7.00 1.04
CA LEU A 108 0.53 -6.81 1.86
C LEU A 108 -0.28 -8.09 2.00
N PHE A 109 -0.50 -8.86 0.94
CA PHE A 109 -1.17 -10.15 1.05
C PHE A 109 -0.43 -11.14 1.96
N GLU A 110 0.91 -11.11 1.98
CA GLU A 110 1.71 -11.96 2.88
C GLU A 110 1.56 -11.54 4.35
N LYS A 111 1.51 -10.24 4.62
CA LYS A 111 1.40 -9.67 5.98
C LYS A 111 -0.02 -9.76 6.53
N THR A 112 -1.04 -9.47 5.71
CA THR A 112 -2.45 -9.49 6.14
C THR A 112 -3.05 -10.88 6.16
N LYS A 113 -2.51 -11.81 5.35
CA LYS A 113 -3.05 -13.17 5.14
C LYS A 113 -4.52 -13.17 4.67
N THR A 114 -4.97 -12.08 4.06
CA THR A 114 -6.32 -11.95 3.49
C THR A 114 -6.34 -12.30 2.01
N GLN A 115 -7.54 -12.58 1.48
CA GLN A 115 -7.72 -12.86 0.05
C GLN A 115 -7.95 -11.57 -0.75
N ILE A 116 -8.48 -10.54 -0.09
CA ILE A 116 -8.86 -9.28 -0.71
C ILE A 116 -8.16 -8.13 0.03
N LEU A 117 -7.56 -7.22 -0.73
CA LEU A 117 -7.12 -5.92 -0.24
C LEU A 117 -8.03 -4.84 -0.82
N VAL A 118 -8.42 -3.88 0.01
CA VAL A 118 -9.22 -2.72 -0.40
C VAL A 118 -8.35 -1.48 -0.31
N ASP A 119 -8.12 -0.82 -1.44
CA ASP A 119 -7.35 0.41 -1.53
C ASP A 119 -8.30 1.58 -1.86
N SER A 120 -8.39 2.53 -0.94
CA SER A 120 -9.27 3.70 -1.07
C SER A 120 -8.52 4.99 -1.39
N SER A 121 -7.28 4.86 -1.87
CA SER A 121 -6.42 5.97 -2.28
C SER A 121 -7.10 6.84 -3.32
N LYS A 122 -7.22 8.14 -2.99
CA LYS A 122 -7.74 9.15 -3.91
C LYS A 122 -6.58 9.96 -4.49
N TYR A 123 -6.69 10.27 -5.76
CA TYR A 123 -5.87 11.30 -6.38
C TYR A 123 -6.58 12.65 -6.20
N PHE A 124 -5.94 13.57 -5.50
CA PHE A 124 -6.36 14.96 -5.49
C PHE A 124 -5.49 15.69 -6.53
N PRO A 125 -6.09 16.27 -7.59
CA PRO A 125 -5.34 17.07 -8.56
C PRO A 125 -4.71 18.32 -7.92
#